data_AF-E3FPH1-F1
#
_entry.id   AF-E3FPH1-F1
#
_cell.length_a   1.000
_cell.length_b   1.000
_cell.length_c   1.000
_cell.angle_alpha   90.00
_cell.angle_beta   90.00
_cell.angle_gamma   90.00
#
_symmetry.space_group_name_H-M   'P 1'
#
loop_
_entity.id
_entity.type
_entity.pdbx_description
1 polymer ?
#
loop_
_entity_poly.entity_id
_entity_poly.type
_entity_poly.pdbx_seq_one_letter_code
_entity_poly.pdbx_strand_id
1 'polypeptide(L)'
;MEVPPSLGRTHTYALRHQPPTTVTTLTESGLIFPRALTGLLATGLMGEKGVTPKNLSESVVQHPRNAVRVVRVFSYRSTNSVAVELKLELIPGMEPWRAVRAELEGPGRRALRVKPPWQREQLRYEAKDRRVVIEAEATEAETRGSFTLKVWDADGTRSLILTGVVFP
;
A
#
# COMPACT_ATOMS: atom_id res chain seq x y z
N MET A 1 -54.47 56.50 21.91
CA MET A 1 -53.04 56.53 21.56
C MET A 1 -52.41 55.31 22.20
N GLU A 2 -51.66 54.43 21.55
CA GLU A 2 -51.08 54.35 20.21
C GLU A 2 -50.62 52.88 19.99
N VAL A 3 -50.43 52.52 18.73
CA VAL A 3 -49.95 51.23 18.21
C VAL A 3 -48.44 50.99 18.52
N PRO A 4 -47.91 49.74 18.46
CA PRO A 4 -46.51 49.36 18.78
C PRO A 4 -45.54 49.73 17.60
N PRO A 5 -44.18 49.68 17.65
CA PRO A 5 -43.38 48.43 17.87
C PRO A 5 -41.87 48.56 18.31
N SER A 6 -41.27 47.39 18.59
CA SER A 6 -39.89 46.88 18.32
C SER A 6 -38.57 47.70 18.46
N LEU A 7 -37.50 46.92 18.71
CA LEU A 7 -36.05 47.18 18.74
C LEU A 7 -35.49 47.66 20.10
N GLY A 8 -34.43 47.09 20.67
CA GLY A 8 -33.47 46.09 20.22
C GLY A 8 -32.22 46.24 21.08
N ARG A 9 -31.57 45.12 21.43
CA ARG A 9 -30.12 45.03 21.72
C ARG A 9 -29.72 43.58 21.97
N THR A 10 -29.42 42.94 20.85
CA THR A 10 -28.62 41.73 20.73
C THR A 10 -27.23 41.99 21.33
N HIS A 11 -26.82 41.23 22.35
CA HIS A 11 -25.39 41.05 22.62
C HIS A 11 -24.91 39.86 21.80
N THR A 12 -24.34 40.17 20.64
CA THR A 12 -23.59 39.25 19.79
C THR A 12 -22.28 38.90 20.48
N TYR A 13 -22.07 37.64 20.85
CA TYR A 13 -20.73 37.12 21.11
C TYR A 13 -20.32 36.18 19.97
N ALA A 14 -19.14 36.47 19.44
CA ALA A 14 -18.63 36.02 18.17
C ALA A 14 -18.46 34.50 18.04
N LEU A 15 -18.58 34.04 16.79
CA LEU A 15 -18.31 32.69 16.30
C LEU A 15 -17.02 32.12 16.90
N ARG A 16 -17.13 31.02 17.65
CA ARG A 16 -16.06 30.02 17.67
C ARG A 16 -16.31 29.08 16.51
N HIS A 17 -15.33 29.02 15.62
CA HIS A 17 -15.19 28.05 14.55
C HIS A 17 -15.64 26.67 15.02
N GLN A 18 -16.76 26.19 14.46
CA GLN A 18 -17.04 24.78 14.44
C GLN A 18 -15.98 24.14 13.55
N PRO A 19 -15.11 23.24 14.05
CA PRO A 19 -14.25 22.47 13.16
C PRO A 19 -15.17 21.69 12.21
N PRO A 20 -14.80 21.52 10.93
CA PRO A 20 -15.61 20.73 10.02
C PRO A 20 -15.82 19.35 10.66
N THR A 21 -17.08 18.95 10.73
CA THR A 21 -17.55 17.66 11.22
C THR A 21 -16.76 16.56 10.53
N THR A 22 -15.68 16.12 11.17
CA THR A 22 -15.04 14.85 10.83
C THR A 22 -16.04 13.82 11.26
N VAL A 23 -16.71 13.21 10.29
CA VAL A 23 -17.56 12.05 10.52
C VAL A 23 -16.61 10.91 10.92
N THR A 24 -16.31 10.86 12.22
CA THR A 24 -15.65 9.75 12.89
C THR A 24 -16.66 8.60 12.89
N THR A 25 -16.57 7.72 11.90
CA THR A 25 -17.20 6.40 11.97
C THR A 25 -16.27 5.48 12.74
N LEU A 26 -16.86 4.81 13.73
CA LEU A 26 -16.20 4.23 14.89
C LEU A 26 -15.32 3.02 14.56
N THR A 27 -14.17 3.04 15.22
CA THR A 27 -13.26 1.95 15.57
C THR A 27 -13.92 0.83 16.36
N GLU A 28 -13.76 -0.40 15.89
CA GLU A 28 -13.23 -1.50 16.71
C GLU A 28 -12.18 -2.25 15.87
N SER A 29 -10.97 -2.40 16.40
CA SER A 29 -9.70 -2.81 15.76
C SER A 29 -8.96 -1.66 15.05
N GLY A 30 -7.92 -1.15 15.71
CA GLY A 30 -7.05 -0.06 15.25
C GLY A 30 -6.19 -0.37 14.02
N LEU A 31 -6.82 -0.70 12.90
CA LEU A 31 -6.22 -0.68 11.58
C LEU A 31 -7.04 0.30 10.73
N ILE A 32 -6.58 1.55 10.69
CA ILE A 32 -7.02 2.50 9.68
C ILE A 32 -6.51 1.96 8.34
N PHE A 33 -7.34 1.19 7.63
CA PHE A 33 -7.08 0.89 6.24
C PHE A 33 -7.69 2.04 5.43
N PRO A 34 -6.90 3.01 4.93
CA PRO A 34 -7.42 3.91 3.91
C PRO A 34 -7.91 3.07 2.72
N ARG A 35 -8.81 3.62 1.90
CA ARG A 35 -9.30 3.06 0.63
C ARG A 35 -8.17 2.83 -0.40
N ALA A 36 -7.18 2.02 -0.05
CA ALA A 36 -5.92 1.78 -0.76
C ALA A 36 -5.79 0.29 -1.07
N LEU A 37 -5.03 -0.04 -2.13
CA LEU A 37 -4.85 -1.43 -2.59
C LEU A 37 -4.30 -2.33 -1.49
N THR A 38 -3.38 -1.79 -0.67
CA THR A 38 -2.82 -2.51 0.47
C THR A 38 -3.90 -2.95 1.47
N GLY A 39 -4.89 -2.11 1.77
CA GLY A 39 -5.97 -2.47 2.70
C GLY A 39 -6.87 -3.58 2.14
N LEU A 40 -7.17 -3.53 0.84
CA LEU A 40 -7.94 -4.58 0.16
C LEU A 40 -7.16 -5.90 0.09
N LEU A 41 -5.86 -5.84 -0.21
CA LEU A 41 -4.98 -7.01 -0.23
C LEU A 41 -4.77 -7.61 1.17
N ALA A 42 -4.60 -6.77 2.18
CA ALA A 42 -4.41 -7.17 3.57
C ALA A 42 -5.64 -7.89 4.15
N THR A 43 -6.83 -7.44 3.77
CA THR A 43 -8.12 -8.02 4.22
C THR A 43 -8.57 -9.22 3.39
N GLY A 44 -7.94 -9.49 2.24
CA GLY A 44 -8.35 -10.56 1.32
C GLY A 44 -9.67 -10.28 0.58
N LEU A 45 -10.20 -9.06 0.70
CA LEU A 45 -11.49 -8.63 0.11
C LEU A 45 -11.33 -8.22 -1.37
N MET A 46 -10.67 -9.05 -2.17
CA MET A 46 -10.69 -8.91 -3.63
C MET A 46 -11.86 -9.70 -4.20
N GLY A 47 -12.95 -9.01 -4.51
CA GLY A 47 -14.10 -9.57 -5.24
C GLY A 47 -13.96 -9.47 -6.76
N GLU A 48 -14.75 -10.27 -7.49
CA GLU A 48 -14.79 -10.45 -8.96
C GLU A 48 -14.94 -9.17 -9.81
N LYS A 49 -15.08 -7.98 -9.23
CA LYS A 49 -15.19 -6.69 -9.94
C LYS A 49 -14.26 -5.58 -9.43
N GLY A 50 -13.33 -5.86 -8.52
CA GLY A 50 -12.59 -4.80 -7.82
C GLY A 50 -11.29 -4.35 -8.49
N VAL A 51 -10.35 -5.26 -8.69
CA VAL A 51 -9.07 -5.03 -9.39
C VAL A 51 -8.59 -6.38 -9.91
N THR A 52 -8.51 -6.56 -11.23
CA THR A 52 -8.04 -7.83 -11.80
C THR A 52 -6.54 -7.98 -11.58
N PRO A 53 -6.06 -9.00 -10.84
CA PRO A 53 -4.63 -9.26 -10.73
C PRO A 53 -4.05 -9.65 -12.08
N LYS A 54 -2.82 -9.21 -12.35
CA LYS A 54 -1.95 -9.84 -13.34
C LYS A 54 -0.94 -10.71 -12.62
N ASN A 55 -0.99 -12.02 -12.90
CA ASN A 55 -0.01 -12.98 -12.41
C ASN A 55 1.30 -12.80 -13.20
N LEU A 56 2.40 -12.58 -12.48
CA LEU A 56 3.73 -12.36 -13.05
C LEU A 56 4.73 -13.46 -12.65
N SER A 57 4.27 -14.51 -11.97
CA SER A 57 5.14 -15.51 -11.33
C SER A 57 6.11 -16.20 -12.29
N GLU A 58 5.74 -16.33 -13.57
CA GLU A 58 6.55 -16.95 -14.61
C GLU A 58 7.32 -15.95 -15.48
N SER A 59 6.97 -14.65 -15.43
CA SER A 59 7.55 -13.62 -16.29
C SER A 59 8.60 -12.76 -15.59
N VAL A 60 8.64 -12.75 -14.26
CA VAL A 60 9.65 -12.01 -13.50
C VAL A 60 10.93 -12.84 -13.34
N VAL A 61 12.05 -12.13 -13.32
CA VAL A 61 13.35 -12.73 -13.00
C VAL A 61 13.73 -12.35 -11.58
N GLN A 62 14.02 -13.35 -10.75
CA GLN A 62 14.50 -13.15 -9.38
C GLN A 62 16.01 -13.07 -9.38
N HIS A 63 16.58 -12.10 -8.67
CA HIS A 63 18.02 -12.02 -8.53
C HIS A 63 18.55 -13.19 -7.67
N PRO A 64 19.66 -13.85 -8.05
CA PRO A 64 20.15 -15.07 -7.38
C PRO A 64 20.61 -14.84 -5.93
N ARG A 65 20.87 -13.58 -5.55
CA ARG A 65 21.25 -13.20 -4.17
C ARG A 65 20.09 -12.69 -3.32
N ASN A 66 18.85 -12.94 -3.72
CA ASN A 66 17.70 -12.56 -2.91
C ASN A 66 17.76 -13.25 -1.55
N ALA A 67 17.56 -12.48 -0.48
CA ALA A 67 17.59 -12.98 0.90
C ALA A 67 16.40 -13.91 1.22
N VAL A 68 15.34 -13.83 0.42
CA VAL A 68 14.10 -14.61 0.57
C VAL A 68 13.65 -15.10 -0.81
N ARG A 69 13.09 -16.32 -0.86
CA ARG A 69 12.57 -16.88 -2.11
C ARG A 69 11.15 -16.38 -2.37
N VAL A 70 10.90 -15.89 -3.58
CA VAL A 70 9.54 -15.52 -4.01
C VAL A 70 8.95 -16.68 -4.80
N VAL A 71 7.72 -17.08 -4.47
CA VAL A 71 7.04 -18.21 -5.15
C VAL A 71 5.86 -17.77 -6.00
N ARG A 72 5.22 -16.64 -5.67
CA ARG A 72 4.21 -16.03 -6.53
C ARG A 72 4.33 -14.53 -6.52
N VAL A 73 4.05 -13.93 -7.67
CA VAL A 73 4.04 -12.49 -7.86
C VAL A 73 2.77 -12.09 -8.57
N PHE A 74 2.04 -11.15 -7.97
CA PHE A 74 0.85 -10.56 -8.57
C PHE A 74 1.03 -9.05 -8.61
N SER A 75 0.50 -8.44 -9.66
CA SER A 75 0.45 -6.99 -9.79
C SER A 75 -0.98 -6.52 -9.99
N TYR A 76 -1.25 -5.30 -9.55
CA TYR A 76 -2.57 -4.71 -9.46
C TYR A 76 -2.51 -3.26 -9.91
N ARG A 77 -3.63 -2.77 -10.46
CA ARG A 77 -3.82 -1.36 -10.79
C ARG A 77 -5.14 -0.85 -10.23
N SER A 78 -5.09 0.33 -9.63
CA SER A 78 -6.23 1.21 -9.40
C SER A 78 -6.08 2.47 -10.25
N THR A 79 -7.02 3.41 -10.16
CA THR A 79 -6.98 4.68 -10.92
C THR A 79 -5.67 5.46 -10.71
N ASN A 80 -5.15 5.51 -9.48
CA ASN A 80 -4.01 6.37 -9.10
C ASN A 80 -2.89 5.61 -8.37
N SER A 81 -2.95 4.28 -8.34
CA SER A 81 -1.93 3.48 -7.69
C SER A 81 -1.78 2.11 -8.32
N VAL A 82 -0.62 1.53 -8.09
CA VAL A 82 -0.33 0.13 -8.41
C VAL A 82 0.15 -0.59 -7.18
N ALA A 83 -0.01 -1.91 -7.15
CA ALA A 83 0.53 -2.74 -6.10
C ALA A 83 1.18 -3.99 -6.65
N VAL A 84 2.17 -4.51 -5.92
CA VAL A 84 2.78 -5.81 -6.13
C VAL A 84 2.59 -6.64 -4.86
N GLU A 85 1.93 -7.79 -4.97
CA GLU A 85 1.87 -8.80 -3.92
C GLU A 85 2.91 -9.87 -4.19
N LEU A 86 3.73 -10.14 -3.18
CA LEU A 86 4.75 -11.19 -3.19
C LEU A 86 4.34 -12.26 -2.20
N LYS A 87 4.21 -13.51 -2.66
CA LYS A 87 4.14 -14.67 -1.78
C LYS A 87 5.52 -15.26 -1.64
N LEU A 88 5.98 -15.35 -0.40
CA LEU A 88 7.33 -15.73 -0.04
C LEU A 88 7.36 -17.17 0.49
N GLU A 89 8.49 -17.82 0.30
CA GLU A 89 8.78 -19.12 0.88
C GLU A 89 9.93 -19.01 1.87
N LEU A 90 9.86 -19.83 2.91
CA LEU A 90 10.94 -19.96 3.88
C LEU A 90 12.05 -20.82 3.31
N ILE A 91 13.27 -20.33 3.45
CA ILE A 91 14.46 -21.13 3.21
C ILE A 91 14.87 -21.73 4.56
N PRO A 92 15.16 -23.04 4.67
CA PRO A 92 15.69 -23.60 5.91
C PRO A 92 16.94 -22.87 6.38
N GLY A 93 17.00 -22.50 7.66
CA GLY A 93 18.14 -21.78 8.24
C GLY A 93 18.20 -20.28 7.91
N MET A 94 17.20 -19.72 7.22
CA MET A 94 17.14 -18.28 7.00
C MET A 94 16.85 -17.54 8.33
N GLU A 95 17.49 -16.39 8.49
CA GLU A 95 17.18 -15.45 9.56
C GLU A 95 15.82 -14.77 9.35
N PRO A 96 15.14 -14.34 10.43
CA PRO A 96 13.91 -13.57 10.32
C PRO A 96 14.08 -12.33 9.43
N TRP A 97 13.18 -12.15 8.46
CA TRP A 97 13.26 -11.06 7.48
C TRP A 97 11.96 -10.25 7.45
N ARG A 98 12.09 -8.93 7.40
CA ARG A 98 10.96 -8.00 7.28
C ARG A 98 11.26 -6.97 6.22
N ALA A 99 10.30 -6.75 5.33
CA ALA A 99 10.35 -5.64 4.39
C ALA A 99 10.14 -4.31 5.12
N VAL A 100 11.09 -3.38 4.99
CA VAL A 100 11.03 -2.05 5.62
C VAL A 100 11.07 -0.94 4.57
N ARG A 101 11.81 -1.13 3.48
CA ARG A 101 11.91 -0.19 2.37
C ARG A 101 11.67 -0.91 1.05
N ALA A 102 11.08 -0.21 0.09
CA ALA A 102 10.96 -0.70 -1.27
C ALA A 102 11.12 0.43 -2.29
N GLU A 103 11.53 0.06 -3.49
CA GLU A 103 11.70 0.93 -4.65
C GLU A 103 11.15 0.21 -5.89
N LEU A 104 10.40 0.94 -6.71
CA LEU A 104 9.93 0.48 -8.02
C LEU A 104 10.54 1.39 -9.08
N GLU A 105 11.57 0.89 -9.75
CA GLU A 105 12.32 1.62 -10.78
C GLU A 105 11.85 1.19 -12.17
N GLY A 106 11.28 2.14 -12.92
CA GLY A 106 10.80 1.93 -14.27
C GLY A 106 11.81 2.28 -15.36
N PRO A 107 11.37 2.29 -16.63
CA PRO A 107 12.21 2.68 -17.76
C PRO A 107 12.82 4.07 -17.55
N GLY A 108 14.08 4.24 -17.96
CA GLY A 108 14.80 5.51 -17.78
C GLY A 108 15.16 5.84 -16.32
N ARG A 109 15.17 4.84 -15.43
CA ARG A 109 15.47 4.98 -13.99
C ARG A 109 14.49 5.89 -13.23
N ARG A 110 13.26 6.03 -13.74
CA ARG A 110 12.20 6.74 -13.02
C ARG A 110 11.67 5.87 -11.90
N ALA A 111 11.83 6.30 -10.66
CA ALA A 111 11.25 5.64 -9.50
C ALA A 111 9.80 6.10 -9.27
N LEU A 112 8.90 5.16 -8.98
CA LEU A 112 7.55 5.47 -8.50
C LEU A 112 7.58 5.85 -7.02
N ARG A 113 6.58 6.62 -6.57
CA ARG A 113 6.43 6.99 -5.16
C ARG A 113 5.86 5.81 -4.36
N VAL A 114 6.75 4.99 -3.83
CA VAL A 114 6.42 3.78 -3.06
C VAL A 114 6.01 4.13 -1.63
N LYS A 115 4.91 3.56 -1.16
CA LYS A 115 4.47 3.59 0.24
C LYS A 115 5.28 2.59 1.08
N PRO A 116 5.32 2.73 2.42
CA PRO A 116 5.96 1.74 3.28
C PRO A 116 5.45 0.32 2.97
N PRO A 117 6.35 -0.67 2.79
CA PRO A 117 5.95 -2.05 2.58
C PRO A 117 5.01 -2.54 3.67
N TRP A 118 3.96 -3.25 3.28
CA TRP A 118 3.08 -3.91 4.22
C TRP A 118 3.44 -5.38 4.34
N GLN A 119 3.52 -5.85 5.58
CA GLN A 119 3.74 -7.24 5.93
C GLN A 119 3.06 -7.50 7.28
N ARG A 120 2.18 -8.51 7.33
CA ARG A 120 1.38 -8.81 8.53
C ARG A 120 2.26 -9.21 9.73
N GLU A 121 3.25 -10.05 9.50
CA GLU A 121 4.21 -10.50 10.50
C GLU A 121 5.60 -10.65 9.86
N GLN A 122 6.66 -10.56 10.66
CA GLN A 122 8.01 -10.83 10.16
C GLN A 122 8.08 -12.25 9.59
N LEU A 123 8.76 -12.43 8.46
CA LEU A 123 8.92 -13.74 7.84
C LEU A 123 9.90 -14.55 8.68
N ARG A 124 9.38 -15.56 9.37
CA ARG A 124 10.09 -16.53 10.22
C ARG A 124 9.45 -17.90 10.06
N TYR A 125 10.06 -18.93 10.63
CA TYR A 125 9.62 -20.31 10.44
C TYR A 125 8.12 -20.53 10.71
N GLU A 126 7.62 -19.91 11.77
CA GLU A 126 6.23 -20.06 12.25
C GLU A 126 5.23 -19.15 11.52
N ALA A 127 5.69 -18.29 10.60
CA ALA A 127 4.85 -17.28 9.97
C ALA A 127 3.74 -17.94 9.14
N LYS A 128 2.49 -17.60 9.48
CA LYS A 128 1.28 -18.11 8.81
C LYS A 128 0.98 -17.31 7.56
N ASP A 129 1.24 -16.01 7.59
CA ASP A 129 1.12 -15.14 6.43
C ASP A 129 2.51 -14.75 5.91
N ARG A 130 2.84 -15.23 4.72
CA ARG A 130 4.14 -15.01 4.06
C ARG A 130 4.02 -14.06 2.88
N ARG A 131 3.19 -13.03 3.05
CA ARG A 131 2.91 -12.03 2.03
C ARG A 131 3.59 -10.71 2.34
N VAL A 132 4.17 -10.10 1.31
CA VAL A 132 4.60 -8.71 1.31
C VAL A 132 3.85 -7.98 0.22
N VAL A 133 3.31 -6.81 0.55
CA VAL A 133 2.61 -5.94 -0.40
C VAL A 133 3.35 -4.63 -0.51
N ILE A 134 3.69 -4.27 -1.75
CA ILE A 134 4.32 -3.00 -2.08
C ILE A 134 3.31 -2.20 -2.90
N GLU A 135 2.90 -1.03 -2.41
CA GLU A 135 2.01 -0.12 -3.11
C GLU A 135 2.76 1.15 -3.51
N ALA A 136 2.50 1.66 -4.71
CA ALA A 136 3.06 2.91 -5.18
C ALA A 136 1.97 3.79 -5.83
N GLU A 137 2.11 5.10 -5.65
CA GLU A 137 1.32 6.08 -6.42
C GLU A 137 1.84 6.11 -7.85
N ALA A 138 0.94 5.99 -8.81
CA ALA A 138 1.27 6.03 -10.22
C ALA A 138 0.02 6.26 -11.08
N THR A 139 0.19 7.03 -12.15
CA THR A 139 -0.79 7.18 -13.23
C THR A 139 -0.63 6.09 -14.30
N GLU A 140 -1.57 6.01 -15.23
CA GLU A 140 -1.49 5.06 -16.33
C GLU A 140 -0.26 5.27 -17.23
N ALA A 141 0.10 6.52 -17.51
CA ALA A 141 1.28 6.83 -18.31
C ALA A 141 2.57 6.44 -17.57
N GLU A 142 2.56 6.53 -16.23
CA GLU A 142 3.74 6.26 -15.42
C GLU A 142 4.10 4.78 -15.32
N THR A 143 3.12 3.91 -15.52
CA THR A 143 3.21 2.45 -15.32
C THR A 143 3.49 1.68 -16.62
N ARG A 144 3.79 2.39 -17.72
CA ARG A 144 4.15 1.77 -19.00
C ARG A 144 5.58 1.21 -18.95
N GLY A 145 5.72 -0.02 -19.45
CA GLY A 145 7.00 -0.72 -19.52
C GLY A 145 7.24 -1.66 -18.34
N SER A 146 8.48 -2.13 -18.22
CA SER A 146 8.90 -3.06 -17.18
C SER A 146 9.66 -2.36 -16.06
N PHE A 147 9.43 -2.83 -14.83
CA PHE A 147 9.96 -2.29 -13.61
C PHE A 147 10.90 -3.29 -12.93
N THR A 148 11.85 -2.74 -12.19
CA THR A 148 12.63 -3.45 -11.19
C THR A 148 12.08 -3.11 -9.82
N LEU A 149 11.60 -4.13 -9.10
CA LEU A 149 11.24 -4.02 -7.69
C LEU A 149 12.46 -4.39 -6.85
N LYS A 150 12.83 -3.51 -5.93
CA LYS A 150 13.84 -3.75 -4.91
C LYS A 150 13.20 -3.58 -3.54
N VAL A 151 13.41 -4.50 -2.63
CA VAL A 151 12.88 -4.48 -1.26
C VAL A 151 14.02 -4.81 -0.30
N TRP A 152 14.11 -4.08 0.80
CA TRP A 152 15.17 -4.23 1.79
C TRP A 152 14.61 -4.36 3.20
N ASP A 153 15.39 -4.99 4.07
CA ASP A 153 15.20 -4.92 5.51
C ASP A 153 15.66 -3.57 6.09
N ALA A 154 15.55 -3.42 7.41
CA ALA A 154 15.87 -2.18 8.11
C ALA A 154 17.33 -1.76 7.90
N ASP A 155 18.24 -2.72 7.96
CA ASP A 155 19.69 -2.50 7.84
C ASP A 155 20.14 -2.29 6.40
N GLY A 156 19.29 -2.61 5.41
CA GLY A 156 19.61 -2.48 4.00
C GLY A 156 20.58 -3.54 3.47
N THR A 157 20.97 -4.50 4.31
CA THR A 157 21.96 -5.53 4.01
C THR A 157 21.36 -6.72 3.27
N ARG A 158 20.07 -7.00 3.51
CA ARG A 158 19.35 -8.12 2.92
C ARG A 158 18.25 -7.61 2.01
N SER A 159 18.32 -8.00 0.73
CA SER A 159 17.41 -7.51 -0.30
C SER A 159 16.67 -8.61 -1.04
N LEU A 160 15.51 -8.24 -1.59
CA LEU A 160 14.76 -8.97 -2.60
C LEU A 160 14.69 -8.08 -3.83
N ILE A 161 15.15 -8.59 -4.96
CA ILE A 161 15.16 -7.90 -6.25
C ILE A 161 14.42 -8.76 -7.28
N LEU A 162 13.44 -8.15 -7.93
CA LEU A 162 12.68 -8.71 -9.04
C LEU A 162 12.73 -7.77 -10.24
N THR A 163 13.12 -8.28 -11.40
CA THR A 163 13.01 -7.56 -12.68
C THR A 163 11.87 -8.14 -13.50
N GLY A 164 11.34 -7.38 -14.45
CA GLY A 164 10.22 -7.87 -15.28
C GLY A 164 8.84 -7.51 -14.75
N VAL A 165 8.73 -6.69 -13.70
CA VAL A 165 7.43 -6.33 -13.10
C VAL A 165 6.67 -5.43 -14.07
N VAL A 166 5.44 -5.78 -14.41
CA VAL A 166 4.57 -4.99 -15.32
C VAL A 166 3.20 -4.86 -14.68
N PHE A 167 2.55 -3.71 -14.88
CA PHE A 167 1.23 -3.46 -14.32
C PHE A 167 0.14 -3.63 -15.39
N PRO A 168 -0.96 -4.34 -15.11
CA PRO A 168 -2.12 -4.41 -16.00
C PRO A 168 -2.71 -3.03 -16.22
#